data_AF-H5Y0A2-F1
#
_entry.id   AF-H5Y0A2-F1
#
_cell.length_a   1.000
_cell.length_b   1.000
_cell.length_c   1.000
_cell.angle_alpha   90.00
_cell.angle_beta   90.00
_cell.angle_gamma   90.00
#
_symmetry.space_group_name_H-M   'P 1'
#
loop_
_entity.id
_entity.type
_entity.pdbx_description
1 polymer ?
#
loop_
_entity_poly.entity_id
_entity_poly.type
_entity_poly.pdbx_seq_one_letter_code
_entity_poly.pdbx_strand_id
1 'polypeptide(L)'
;MKFGKIVNFTNMFGQCDYKTLNIDSIVPGSQGYKMDRSCFVFACDCDLPQHEDISELTQAQWQAEKTAIANENSAEQQTIEQKIDDLKSQNAQVILTLVMEGLM
;
A
#
# COMPACT_ATOMS: atom_id res chain seq x y z
N MET A 1 20.46 1.12 -14.49
CA MET A 1 19.37 0.80 -13.57
C MET A 1 19.84 0.85 -12.12
N LYS A 2 19.17 1.67 -11.32
CA LYS A 2 19.27 1.73 -9.86
C LYS A 2 17.94 1.32 -9.24
N PHE A 3 17.98 0.91 -7.99
CA PHE A 3 16.78 0.55 -7.23
C PHE A 3 16.69 1.44 -6.01
N GLY A 4 15.51 1.98 -5.73
CA GLY A 4 15.31 2.93 -4.66
C GLY A 4 14.14 2.56 -3.77
N LYS A 5 14.19 3.06 -2.54
CA LYS A 5 13.12 3.06 -1.57
C LYS A 5 12.92 4.48 -1.06
N ILE A 6 11.68 4.96 -1.07
CA ILE A 6 11.26 6.19 -0.41
C ILE A 6 10.47 5.81 0.84
N VAL A 7 10.96 6.22 2.01
CA VAL A 7 10.16 6.22 3.24
C VAL A 7 9.41 7.54 3.38
N ASN A 8 8.30 7.58 4.13
CA ASN A 8 7.45 8.77 4.24
C ASN A 8 6.98 9.27 2.86
N PHE A 9 6.48 8.36 2.03
CA PHE A 9 6.10 8.64 0.64
C PHE A 9 4.91 9.61 0.50
N THR A 10 4.27 10.01 1.59
CA THR A 10 3.24 11.06 1.59
C THR A 10 3.65 12.24 2.44
N ASN A 11 3.34 13.45 1.97
CA ASN A 11 3.51 14.67 2.75
C ASN A 11 2.39 14.84 3.79
N MET A 12 2.47 15.90 4.60
CA MET A 12 1.46 16.20 5.62
C MET A 12 0.03 16.41 5.10
N PHE A 13 -0.14 16.60 3.79
CA PHE A 13 -1.43 16.75 3.12
C PHE A 13 -1.89 15.45 2.43
N GLY A 14 -1.19 14.34 2.65
CA GLY A 14 -1.51 13.03 2.06
C GLY A 14 -1.18 12.89 0.57
N GLN A 15 -0.46 13.86 0.00
CA GLN A 15 -0.05 13.81 -1.41
C GLN A 15 1.26 13.04 -1.53
N CYS A 16 1.41 12.29 -2.64
CA CYS A 16 2.65 11.57 -2.93
C CYS A 16 3.82 12.55 -3.04
N ASP A 17 4.88 12.27 -2.29
CA ASP A 17 6.10 13.07 -2.26
C ASP A 17 7.28 12.21 -2.73
N TYR A 18 7.70 12.46 -3.96
CA TYR A 18 8.79 11.75 -4.61
C TYR A 18 10.17 12.31 -4.24
N LYS A 19 10.25 13.28 -3.32
CA LYS A 19 11.52 13.79 -2.78
C LYS A 19 12.50 14.21 -3.88
N THR A 20 12.00 14.96 -4.87
CA THR A 20 12.74 15.42 -6.07
C THR A 20 13.13 14.35 -7.08
N LEU A 21 12.76 13.08 -6.89
CA LEU A 21 12.94 12.04 -7.89
C LEU A 21 12.16 12.37 -9.16
N ASN A 22 12.82 12.29 -10.31
CA ASN A 22 12.15 12.37 -11.60
C ASN A 22 11.36 11.08 -11.85
N ILE A 23 10.03 11.16 -11.78
CA ILE A 23 9.14 10.02 -11.94
C ILE A 23 9.16 9.45 -13.36
N ASP A 24 9.50 10.26 -14.37
CA ASP A 24 9.56 9.82 -15.76
C ASP A 24 10.75 8.90 -16.02
N SER A 25 11.74 8.90 -15.12
CA SER A 25 12.89 8.00 -15.15
C SER A 25 12.61 6.65 -14.49
N ILE A 26 11.43 6.46 -13.90
CA ILE A 26 11.04 5.22 -13.22
C ILE A 26 10.57 4.21 -14.25
N VAL A 27 11.11 2.99 -14.17
CA VAL A 27 10.73 1.91 -15.09
C VAL A 27 9.29 1.46 -14.81
N PRO A 28 8.38 1.52 -15.80
CA PRO A 28 7.00 1.09 -15.63
C PRO A 28 6.89 -0.37 -15.16
N GLY A 29 5.99 -0.64 -14.20
CA GLY A 29 5.79 -1.95 -13.61
C GLY A 29 6.83 -2.34 -12.56
N SER A 30 7.89 -1.54 -12.34
CA SER A 30 8.88 -1.78 -11.29
C SER A 30 8.40 -1.34 -9.90
N GLN A 31 7.33 -0.55 -9.83
CA GLN A 31 6.85 0.10 -8.63
C GLN A 31 6.23 -0.90 -7.64
N GLY A 32 6.42 -0.66 -6.34
CA GLY A 32 5.69 -1.29 -5.25
C GLY A 32 5.24 -0.23 -4.26
N TYR A 33 3.96 -0.22 -3.91
CA TYR A 33 3.35 0.75 -3.00
C TYR A 33 2.71 0.02 -1.83
N LYS A 34 3.09 0.39 -0.61
CA LYS A 34 2.36 -0.06 0.56
C LYS A 34 0.99 0.61 0.60
N MET A 35 -0.05 -0.10 1.05
CA MET A 35 -1.43 0.39 1.04
C MET A 35 -1.60 1.68 1.87
N ASP A 36 -0.87 1.79 2.97
CA ASP A 36 -0.80 2.98 3.83
C ASP A 36 0.00 4.15 3.23
N ARG A 37 0.64 3.96 2.07
CA ARG A 37 1.53 4.92 1.40
C ARG A 37 2.69 5.41 2.27
N SER A 38 3.11 4.64 3.27
CA SER A 38 4.29 4.95 4.08
C SER A 38 5.60 4.65 3.33
N CYS A 39 5.55 3.76 2.34
CA CYS A 39 6.71 3.24 1.64
C CYS A 39 6.43 3.09 0.14
N PHE A 40 7.44 3.45 -0.67
CA PHE A 40 7.45 3.27 -2.12
C PHE A 40 8.79 2.69 -2.56
N VAL A 41 8.78 1.60 -3.34
CA VAL A 41 9.99 1.01 -3.94
C VAL A 41 9.90 1.03 -5.45
N PHE A 42 11.04 1.21 -6.13
CA PHE A 42 11.07 1.41 -7.58
C PHE A 42 12.43 1.03 -8.19
N ALA A 43 12.43 0.81 -9.51
CA ALA A 43 13.64 0.79 -10.32
C ALA A 43 13.65 1.99 -11.26
N CYS A 44 14.81 2.62 -11.47
CA CYS A 44 14.94 3.78 -12.35
C CYS A 44 16.21 3.72 -13.20
N ASP A 45 16.17 4.40 -14.35
CA ASP A 45 17.33 4.62 -15.21
C ASP A 45 17.84 6.07 -15.07
N CYS A 46 17.99 6.50 -13.82
CA CYS A 46 18.61 7.76 -13.45
C CYS A 46 19.45 7.61 -12.19
N ASP A 47 20.18 8.66 -11.85
CA ASP A 47 20.77 8.79 -10.53
C ASP A 47 19.68 9.06 -9.49
N LEU A 48 19.86 8.46 -8.31
CA LEU A 48 18.99 8.73 -7.18
C LEU A 48 19.40 10.08 -6.56
N PRO A 49 18.44 10.99 -6.32
CA PRO A 49 18.73 12.22 -5.62
C PRO A 49 19.16 11.90 -4.18
N GLN A 50 20.08 12.71 -3.64
CA GLN A 50 20.45 12.61 -2.23
C GLN A 50 19.34 13.20 -1.37
N HIS A 51 18.64 12.35 -0.63
CA HIS A 51 17.59 12.75 0.29
C HIS A 51 17.55 11.73 1.45
N GLU A 52 17.26 12.19 2.67
CA GLU A 52 17.23 11.32 3.86
C GLU A 52 16.18 10.21 3.78
N ASP A 53 15.03 10.52 3.18
CA ASP A 53 13.96 9.55 2.93
C ASP A 53 14.25 8.58 1.76
N ILE A 54 15.33 8.77 0.99
CA ILE A 54 15.67 7.92 -0.16
C ILE A 54 16.86 7.04 0.18
N SER A 55 16.65 5.73 0.05
CA SER A 55 17.71 4.72 0.17
C SER A 55 17.90 3.97 -1.15
N GLU A 56 19.16 3.82 -1.57
CA GLU A 56 19.54 2.92 -2.65
C GLU A 56 19.47 1.47 -2.18
N LEU A 57 18.87 0.61 -2.99
CA LEU A 57 18.73 -0.82 -2.75
C LEU A 57 19.56 -1.60 -3.76
N THR A 58 20.02 -2.79 -3.35
CA THR A 58 20.41 -3.81 -4.32
C THR A 58 19.16 -4.36 -5.02
N GLN A 59 19.33 -4.94 -6.21
CA GLN A 59 18.24 -5.59 -6.93
C GLN A 59 17.54 -6.67 -6.08
N ALA A 60 18.30 -7.45 -5.31
CA ALA A 60 17.75 -8.49 -4.43
C ALA A 60 16.88 -7.89 -3.31
N GLN A 61 17.34 -6.81 -2.68
CA GLN A 61 16.57 -6.10 -1.65
C GLN A 61 15.29 -5.50 -2.24
N TRP A 62 15.38 -4.85 -3.40
CA TRP A 62 14.20 -4.30 -4.07
C TRP A 62 13.16 -5.38 -4.41
N GLN A 63 13.60 -6.54 -4.93
CA GLN A 63 12.70 -7.63 -5.25
C GLN A 63 12.02 -8.19 -3.98
N ALA A 64 12.78 -8.33 -2.89
CA ALA A 64 12.26 -8.78 -1.61
C ALA A 64 11.23 -7.80 -1.04
N GLU A 65 11.55 -6.50 -1.01
CA GLU A 65 10.66 -5.44 -0.52
C GLU A 65 9.39 -5.35 -1.36
N LYS A 66 9.50 -5.40 -2.69
CA LYS A 66 8.35 -5.38 -3.60
C LYS A 66 7.43 -6.58 -3.37
N THR A 67 8.01 -7.76 -3.15
CA THR A 67 7.24 -8.98 -2.85
C THR A 67 6.58 -8.89 -1.48
N ALA A 68 7.28 -8.37 -0.47
CA ALA A 68 6.73 -8.16 0.87
C ALA A 68 5.52 -7.21 0.84
N ILE A 69 5.65 -6.07 0.16
CA ILE A 69 4.56 -5.10 -0.03
C ILE A 69 3.34 -5.77 -0.72
N ALA A 70 3.56 -6.56 -1.77
CA ALA A 70 2.47 -7.25 -2.45
C ALA A 70 1.73 -8.25 -1.54
N ASN A 71 2.47 -8.99 -0.71
CA ASN A 71 1.91 -9.94 0.23
C ASN A 71 1.15 -9.23 1.37
N GLU A 72 1.71 -8.16 1.93
CA GLU A 72 1.06 -7.34 2.96
C GLU A 72 -0.27 -6.78 2.46
N ASN A 73 -0.27 -6.13 1.28
CA ASN A 73 -1.49 -5.57 0.69
C ASN A 73 -2.55 -6.66 0.45
N SER A 74 -2.14 -7.86 0.04
CA SER A 74 -3.07 -8.98 -0.18
C SER A 74 -3.67 -9.51 1.13
N ALA A 75 -2.87 -9.59 2.20
CA ALA A 75 -3.35 -10.00 3.52
C ALA A 75 -4.32 -8.97 4.12
N GLU A 76 -4.06 -7.68 3.95
CA GLU A 76 -4.97 -6.60 4.36
C GLU A 76 -6.31 -6.68 3.61
N GLN A 77 -6.29 -6.95 2.31
CA GLN A 77 -7.51 -7.15 1.51
C GLN A 77 -8.36 -8.31 2.03
N GLN A 78 -7.75 -9.49 2.27
CA GLN A 78 -8.45 -10.64 2.85
C GLN A 78 -9.09 -10.31 4.21
N THR A 79 -8.39 -9.55 5.04
CA THR A 79 -8.89 -9.12 6.35
C THR A 79 -10.09 -8.18 6.22
N ILE A 80 -10.10 -7.30 5.21
CA ILE A 80 -11.23 -6.40 4.94
C ILE A 80 -12.45 -7.19 4.47
N GLU A 81 -12.28 -8.17 3.59
CA GLU A 81 -13.38 -9.02 3.11
C GLU A 81 -14.05 -9.79 4.26
N GLN A 82 -13.25 -10.37 5.16
CA GLN A 82 -13.75 -11.04 6.36
C GLN A 82 -14.58 -10.10 7.24
N LYS A 83 -14.08 -8.88 7.49
CA LYS A 83 -14.82 -7.86 8.26
C LYS A 83 -16.15 -7.47 7.61
N ILE A 84 -16.18 -7.39 6.28
CA ILE A 84 -17.41 -7.09 5.53
C ILE A 84 -18.43 -8.22 5.71
N ASP A 85 -18.01 -9.48 5.64
CA ASP A 85 -18.90 -10.63 5.78
C ASP A 85 -19.42 -10.78 7.22
N ASP A 86 -18.58 -10.49 8.22
CA ASP A 86 -18.99 -10.41 9.62
C ASP A 86 -20.05 -9.32 9.83
N LEU A 87 -19.82 -8.11 9.29
CA LEU A 87 -20.77 -7.00 9.38
C LEU A 87 -22.10 -7.30 8.68
N LYS A 88 -22.07 -7.96 7.51
CA LYS A 88 -23.29 -8.41 6.83
C LYS A 88 -24.07 -9.41 7.67
N SER A 89 -23.37 -10.35 8.31
CA SER A 89 -23.99 -11.36 9.17
C SER A 89 -24.63 -10.73 10.40
N GLN A 90 -23.96 -9.77 11.04
CA GLN A 90 -24.50 -8.99 12.14
C GLN A 90 -25.73 -8.17 11.73
N ASN A 91 -25.66 -7.48 10.58
CA ASN A 91 -26.80 -6.71 10.05
C ASN A 91 -28.00 -7.62 9.76
N ALA A 92 -27.78 -8.81 9.19
CA ALA A 92 -28.85 -9.77 8.94
C ALA A 92 -29.53 -10.23 10.24
N GLN A 93 -28.75 -10.49 11.30
CA GLN A 93 -29.29 -10.84 12.61
C GLN A 93 -30.11 -9.70 13.21
N VAL A 94 -29.60 -8.46 13.18
CA VAL A 94 -30.33 -7.29 13.69
C VAL A 94 -31.65 -7.08 12.96
N ILE A 95 -31.66 -7.19 11.63
CA ILE A 95 -32.88 -7.08 10.82
C ILE A 95 -33.89 -8.16 11.22
N LEU A 96 -33.43 -9.42 11.37
CA LEU A 96 -34.30 -10.51 11.78
C LEU A 96 -34.90 -10.26 13.16
N THR A 97 -34.10 -9.84 14.14
CA THR A 97 -34.57 -9.49 15.48
C THR A 97 -35.62 -8.38 15.44
N LEU A 98 -35.37 -7.29 14.71
CA LEU A 98 -36.32 -6.18 14.57
C LEU A 98 -37.65 -6.60 13.92
N VAL A 99 -37.59 -7.48 12.91
CA VAL A 99 -38.80 -8.02 12.28
C VAL A 99 -39.57 -8.91 13.25
N MET A 100 -38.89 -9.76 14.01
CA MET A 100 -39.54 -10.67 14.97
C MET A 100 -40.09 -9.93 16.20
N GLU A 101 -39.40 -8.90 16.68
CA GLU A 101 -39.82 -8.08 17.83
C GLU A 101 -40.88 -7.04 17.46
N GLY A 102 -40.92 -6.55 16.21
CA GLY A 102 -41.94 -5.62 15.73
C GLY A 102 -43.21 -6.27 15.18
N LEU A 103 -43.25 -7.60 15.05
CA LEU A 103 -44.43 -8.40 14.70
C LEU A 103 -45.15 -9.00 15.94
N MET A 104 -44.66 -8.72 17.15
CA MET A 104 -45.41 -8.90 18.42
C MET A 104 -46.03 -7.57 18.85
#